data_AF-A0A8H2M5K0-F1
#
_entry.id   AF-A0A8H2M5K0-F1
#
_cell.length_a   1.000
_cell.length_b   1.000
_cell.length_c   1.000
_cell.angle_alpha   90.00
_cell.angle_beta   90.00
_cell.angle_gamma   90.00
#
_symmetry.space_group_name_H-M   'P 1'
#
loop_
_entity.id
_entity.type
_entity.pdbx_description
1 polymer ?
#
loop_
_entity_poly.entity_id
_entity_poly.type
_entity_poly.pdbx_seq_one_letter_code
_entity_poly.pdbx_strand_id
1 'polypeptide(L)' 'MGSGENLGLEIVKGSAPRSAIQPDVDLAKEYNVTLLGFTRGNRFNIYTNPDKVD' A
#
# COMPACT_ATOMS: atom_id res chain seq x y z
N MET A 1 16.81 18.52 7.43
CA MET A 1 15.53 18.84 6.79
C MET A 1 15.51 18.12 5.46
N GLY A 2 14.73 17.04 5.35
CA GLY A 2 14.51 16.33 4.10
C GLY A 2 13.01 16.12 3.96
N SER A 3 12.34 17.01 3.25
CA SER A 3 10.93 16.93 2.92
C SER A 3 10.75 15.85 1.86
N GLY A 4 10.35 14.65 2.28
CA GLY A 4 9.81 13.66 1.36
C GLY A 4 8.44 14.14 0.90
N GLU A 5 8.32 14.50 -0.37
CA GLU A 5 7.05 14.82 -1.00
C GLU A 5 6.16 13.57 -0.95
N ASN A 6 5.02 13.67 -0.27
CA ASN A 6 4.01 12.61 -0.22
C ASN A 6 3.34 12.49 -1.59
N LEU A 7 3.92 11.68 -2.47
CA LEU A 7 3.34 11.27 -3.75
C LEU A 7 2.15 10.32 -3.52
N GLY A 8 1.05 10.79 -2.93
CA GLY A 8 -0.24 10.08 -2.87
C GLY A 8 -0.23 8.64 -2.34
N LEU A 9 0.84 8.20 -1.66
CA LEU A 9 1.03 6.84 -1.16
C LEU A 9 0.56 6.79 0.29
N GLU A 10 -0.71 6.44 0.49
CA GLU A 10 -1.19 6.08 1.83
C GLU A 10 -0.75 4.65 2.15
N ILE A 11 0.38 4.52 2.85
CA ILE A 11 0.91 3.24 3.29
C ILE A 11 0.14 2.80 4.55
N VAL A 12 -0.89 1.97 4.38
CA VAL A 12 -1.61 1.37 5.51
C VAL A 12 -0.81 0.18 6.07
N LYS A 13 -0.12 0.40 7.19
CA LYS A 13 0.66 -0.62 7.90
C LYS A 13 -0.24 -1.48 8.80
N GLY A 14 -0.81 -2.55 8.26
CA GLY A 14 -1.60 -3.53 9.01
C GLY A 14 -0.93 -4.90 9.12
N SER A 15 -1.00 -5.52 10.30
CA SER A 15 -0.78 -6.97 10.48
C SER A 15 -2.14 -7.68 10.56
N ALA A 16 -2.99 -7.47 9.56
CA ALA A 16 -4.36 -7.96 9.54
C ALA A 16 -4.47 -9.27 8.74
N PRO A 17 -5.41 -10.18 9.06
CA PRO A 17 -5.69 -11.34 8.21
C PRO A 17 -6.13 -10.89 6.81
N ARG A 18 -5.85 -11.69 5.77
CA ARG A 18 -6.15 -11.36 4.35
C ARG A 18 -7.62 -10.99 4.10
N SER A 19 -8.55 -11.52 4.90
CA SER A 19 -9.98 -11.17 4.82
C SER A 19 -10.28 -9.73 5.25
N ALA A 20 -9.47 -9.14 6.11
CA ALA A 20 -9.64 -7.76 6.58
C ALA A 20 -9.10 -6.73 5.58
N ILE A 21 -8.27 -7.13 4.61
CA ILE A 21 -7.66 -6.19 3.65
C ILE A 21 -8.47 -6.05 2.35
N GLN A 22 -9.48 -6.90 2.12
CA GLN A 22 -10.20 -6.91 0.84
C GLN A 22 -10.95 -5.59 0.56
N PRO A 23 -11.64 -4.97 1.53
CA PRO A 23 -12.25 -3.66 1.32
C PRO A 23 -11.22 -2.57 0.96
N ASP A 24 -10.04 -2.61 1.59
CA ASP A 24 -8.95 -1.67 1.31
C ASP A 24 -8.37 -1.89 -0.10
N VAL A 25 -8.27 -3.16 -0.54
CA VAL A 25 -7.84 -3.50 -1.91
C VAL A 25 -8.84 -2.98 -2.93
N ASP A 26 -10.13 -3.16 -2.69
CA ASP A 26 -11.19 -2.72 -3.61
C ASP A 26 -11.20 -1.19 -3.73
N LEU A 27 -11.07 -0.49 -2.60
CA LEU A 27 -10.94 0.97 -2.56
C LEU A 27 -9.66 1.45 -3.26
N ALA A 28 -8.52 0.80 -3.00
CA ALA A 28 -7.26 1.16 -3.65
C ALA A 28 -7.30 0.99 -5.17
N LYS A 29 -8.05 0.00 -5.68
CA LYS A 29 -8.30 -0.15 -7.12
C LYS A 29 -9.19 0.95 -7.66
N GLU A 30 -10.29 1.26 -6.97
CA GLU A 30 -11.24 2.32 -7.37
C GLU A 30 -10.55 3.68 -7.51
N TYR A 31 -9.68 4.02 -6.55
CA TYR A 31 -8.95 5.28 -6.54
C TYR A 31 -7.59 5.22 -7.26
N ASN A 32 -7.25 4.09 -7.89
CA ASN A 32 -5.98 3.87 -8.60
C ASN A 32 -4.73 4.16 -7.73
N VAL A 33 -4.79 3.83 -6.45
CA VAL A 33 -3.71 3.98 -5.46
C VAL A 33 -2.99 2.65 -5.28
N THR A 34 -1.69 2.68 -5.01
CA THR A 34 -0.88 1.50 -4.72
C THR A 34 -0.99 1.14 -3.24
N LEU A 35 -1.60 -0.02 -2.94
CA LEU A 35 -1.71 -0.54 -1.59
C LEU A 35 -0.55 -1.48 -1.28
N LEU A 36 0.21 -1.13 -0.24
CA LEU A 36 1.31 -1.92 0.30
C LEU A 36 0.92 -2.46 1.68
N GLY A 37 1.25 -3.72 1.97
CA GLY A 37 0.98 -4.29 3.30
C GLY A 37 2.03 -5.28 3.75
N PHE A 38 1.89 -5.75 5.00
CA PHE A 38 2.83 -6.70 5.64
C PHE A 38 4.30 -6.23 5.58
N THR A 39 4.53 -4.94 5.85
CA THR A 39 5.87 -4.34 5.85
C THR A 39 6.74 -4.96 6.97
N ARG A 40 7.89 -5.54 6.61
CA ARG A 40 8.87 -6.16 7.49
C ARG A 40 10.29 -5.74 7.08
N GLY A 41 10.83 -4.70 7.71
CA GLY A 41 12.10 -4.10 7.29
C GLY A 41 11.98 -3.60 5.84
N ASN A 42 12.90 -4.03 4.97
CA ASN A 42 12.90 -3.68 3.54
C ASN A 42 12.04 -4.62 2.67
N ARG A 43 11.09 -5.36 3.26
CA ARG A 43 10.17 -6.24 2.53
C ARG A 43 8.74 -5.82 2.76
N PHE A 44 7.92 -5.91 1.72
CA PHE A 44 6.49 -5.64 1.75
C PHE A 44 5.80 -6.41 0.64
N ASN A 45 4.48 -6.54 0.73
CA ASN A 45 3.65 -7.06 -0.34
C ASN A 45 2.97 -5.90 -1.06
N ILE A 46 2.92 -5.94 -2.38
CA ILE A 46 2.13 -5.03 -3.20
C ILE A 46 0.80 -5.72 -3.52
N TYR A 47 -0.32 -5.05 -3.23
CA TYR A 47 -1.66 -5.57 -3.46
C TYR A 47 -2.35 -4.97 -4.68
N THR A 48 -1.99 -3.74 -5.05
CA THR A 48 -2.53 -3.04 -6.23
C THR A 48 -1.43 -2.23 -6.92
N ASN A 49 -1.54 -2.05 -8.24
CA ASN A 49 -0.68 -1.18 -9.05
C ASN A 49 0.85 -1.41 -8.86
N PRO A 50 1.36 -2.64 -9.01
CA PRO A 50 2.78 -2.95 -8.81
C PRO A 50 3.70 -2.21 -9.80
N ASP A 51 3.21 -1.92 -11.00
CA ASP A 51 3.98 -1.21 -12.03
C ASP A 51 4.31 0.25 -11.65
N LYS A 52 3.73 0.76 -10.54
CA LYS A 52 4.00 2.10 -10.01
C LYS A 52 5.09 2.13 -8.92
N VAL A 53 5.74 0.99 -8.66
CA VAL A 53 6.80 0.84 -7.65
C VAL A 53 8.12 0.47 -8.34
N ASP A 54 9.18 1.22 -8.08
CA ASP A 54 10.55 1.05 -8.60
C ASP A 54 11.49 0.46 -7.52
#